data_AF-A0A8S9STJ3-F1
#
_entry.id   AF-A0A8S9STJ3-F1
#
_cell.length_a   1.000
_cell.length_b   1.000
_cell.length_c   1.000
_cell.angle_alpha   90.00
_cell.angle_beta   90.00
_cell.angle_gamma   90.00
#
_symmetry.space_group_name_H-M   'P 1'
#
loop_
_entity.id
_entity.type
_entity.pdbx_description
1 polymer ?
#
loop_
_entity_poly.entity_id
_entity_poly.type
_entity_poly.pdbx_seq_one_letter_code
_entity_poly.pdbx_strand_id
1 'polypeptide(L)'
;MGKLLVTMLVCIFMAFQSLEALDYGDALNKSILFFEGQRSGKLSVNQRVLWRADSALSDGQPDNVNLIGGFYDAGDGNSDHSCSERPEDMDTPRTLYKINSSSPGSSAALASAALVFKTVDSNYSSKLLSHAKSVSILLELVFDKMVLDR
;
A
#
# COMPACT_ATOMS: atom_id res chain seq x y z
N MET A 1 37.56 -28.49 -40.69
CA MET A 1 36.33 -28.98 -40.03
C MET A 1 36.29 -28.68 -38.52
N GLY A 2 37.36 -28.89 -37.73
CA GLY A 2 37.31 -28.70 -36.27
C GLY A 2 36.94 -27.31 -35.75
N LYS A 3 37.39 -26.22 -36.39
CA LYS A 3 37.09 -24.84 -35.96
C LYS A 3 35.60 -24.50 -36.05
N LEU A 4 34.92 -24.96 -37.10
CA LEU A 4 33.48 -24.72 -37.32
C LEU A 4 32.61 -25.45 -36.28
N LEU A 5 33.03 -26.67 -35.90
CA LEU A 5 32.35 -27.46 -34.87
C LEU A 5 32.48 -26.81 -33.49
N VAL A 6 33.65 -26.29 -33.15
CA VAL A 6 33.88 -25.57 -31.88
C VAL A 6 33.07 -24.28 -31.85
N THR A 7 33.02 -23.51 -32.95
CA THR A 7 32.18 -22.30 -33.02
C THR A 7 30.70 -22.63 -32.86
N MET A 8 30.20 -23.69 -33.51
CA MET A 8 28.81 -24.11 -33.34
C MET A 8 28.50 -24.59 -31.91
N LEU A 9 29.39 -25.36 -31.28
CA LEU A 9 29.20 -25.82 -29.90
C LEU A 9 29.21 -24.65 -28.90
N VAL A 10 30.06 -23.64 -29.11
CA VAL A 10 30.07 -22.42 -28.29
C VAL A 10 28.79 -21.60 -28.51
N CYS A 11 28.32 -21.45 -29.75
CA CYS A 11 27.05 -20.77 -30.03
C CYS A 11 25.84 -21.50 -29.44
N ILE A 12 25.83 -22.85 -29.47
CA ILE A 12 24.76 -23.65 -28.85
C ILE A 12 24.83 -23.50 -27.32
N PHE A 13 26.02 -23.54 -26.71
CA PHE A 13 26.19 -23.34 -25.28
C PHE A 13 25.74 -21.94 -24.82
N MET A 14 26.06 -20.89 -25.59
CA MET A 14 25.57 -19.53 -25.33
C MET A 14 24.05 -19.39 -25.57
N ALA A 15 23.50 -20.07 -26.59
CA ALA A 15 22.06 -20.08 -26.84
C ALA A 15 21.27 -20.86 -25.75
N PHE A 16 21.92 -21.76 -25.04
CA PHE A 16 21.36 -22.47 -23.87
C PHE A 16 21.42 -21.66 -22.57
N GLN A 17 22.08 -20.49 -22.54
CA GLN A 17 22.26 -19.68 -21.32
C GLN A 17 21.21 -18.57 -21.10
N SER A 18 20.06 -18.56 -21.79
CA SER A 18 19.09 -17.47 -21.57
C SER A 18 17.62 -17.90 -21.64
N LEU A 19 17.19 -18.67 -20.64
CA LEU A 19 15.79 -18.70 -20.24
C LEU A 19 15.69 -18.79 -18.71
N GLU A 20 16.20 -17.79 -18.00
CA GLU A 20 15.77 -17.59 -16.61
C GLU A 20 14.34 -17.04 -16.65
N ALA A 21 13.36 -17.90 -16.34
CA ALA A 21 11.99 -17.45 -16.14
C ALA A 21 11.94 -16.54 -14.90
N LEU A 22 11.37 -15.34 -15.05
CA LEU A 22 11.19 -14.42 -13.93
C LEU A 22 10.28 -15.04 -12.87
N ASP A 23 10.74 -15.05 -11.61
CA ASP A 23 9.93 -15.51 -10.48
C ASP A 23 8.97 -14.39 -10.02
N TYR A 24 7.79 -14.36 -10.61
CA TYR A 24 6.73 -13.42 -10.23
C TYR A 24 6.19 -13.65 -8.81
N GLY A 25 6.36 -14.85 -8.26
CA GLY A 25 5.97 -15.16 -6.88
C GLY A 25 6.87 -14.44 -5.89
N ASP A 26 8.18 -14.53 -6.10
CA ASP A 26 9.16 -13.76 -5.33
C ASP A 26 8.97 -12.24 -5.48
N ALA A 27 8.75 -11.76 -6.71
CA ALA A 27 8.50 -10.35 -6.96
C ALA A 27 7.23 -9.83 -6.23
N LEU A 28 6.14 -10.60 -6.24
CA LEU A 28 4.92 -10.25 -5.52
C LEU A 28 5.12 -10.25 -4.00
N ASN A 29 5.80 -11.27 -3.46
CA ASN A 29 6.06 -11.35 -2.02
C ASN A 29 6.90 -10.16 -1.53
N LYS A 30 7.92 -9.76 -2.31
CA LYS A 30 8.72 -8.56 -2.04
C LYS A 30 7.91 -7.28 -2.17
N SER A 31 6.99 -7.19 -3.13
CA SER A 31 6.08 -6.04 -3.27
C SER A 31 5.17 -5.87 -2.05
N ILE A 32 4.63 -6.97 -1.50
CA ILE A 32 3.86 -6.91 -0.25
C ILE A 32 4.76 -6.50 0.93
N LEU A 33 5.98 -7.03 1.00
CA LEU A 33 6.94 -6.66 2.06
C LEU A 33 7.32 -5.18 2.01
N PHE A 34 7.40 -4.58 0.83
CA PHE A 34 7.60 -3.14 0.66
C PHE A 34 6.48 -2.34 1.35
N PHE A 35 5.21 -2.67 1.14
CA PHE A 35 4.11 -2.00 1.83
C PHE A 35 4.17 -2.19 3.35
N GLU A 36 4.59 -3.36 3.85
CA GLU A 36 4.84 -3.53 5.30
C GLU A 36 5.90 -2.57 5.82
N GLY A 37 6.96 -2.35 5.05
CA GLY A 37 8.03 -1.40 5.35
C GLY A 37 7.60 0.07 5.32
N GLN A 38 6.43 0.39 4.78
CA GLN A 38 5.87 1.75 4.74
C GLN A 38 4.88 2.04 5.89
N ARG A 39 4.55 1.07 6.74
CA ARG A 39 3.56 1.27 7.81
C ARG A 39 3.95 2.37 8.78
N SER A 40 3.00 3.21 9.17
CA SER A 40 3.13 4.19 10.26
C SER A 40 2.37 3.71 11.49
N GLY A 41 2.59 4.34 12.65
CA GLY A 41 1.91 4.02 13.88
C GLY A 41 2.53 2.85 14.63
N LYS A 42 1.72 2.22 15.48
CA LYS A 42 2.13 1.04 16.24
C LYS A 42 2.19 -0.19 15.34
N LEU A 43 3.36 -0.84 15.30
CA LEU A 43 3.59 -2.00 14.46
C LEU A 43 3.14 -3.29 15.17
N SER A 44 2.77 -4.29 14.37
CA SER A 44 2.39 -5.61 14.89
C SER A 44 3.61 -6.33 15.47
N VAL A 45 3.40 -7.05 16.58
CA VAL A 45 4.43 -7.89 17.21
C VAL A 45 5.00 -8.96 16.27
N ASN A 46 4.21 -9.38 15.27
CA ASN A 46 4.58 -10.40 14.29
C ASN A 46 5.06 -9.78 12.95
N GLN A 47 5.52 -8.53 12.93
CA GLN A 47 5.98 -7.92 11.69
C GLN A 47 7.24 -8.59 11.12
N ARG A 48 7.36 -8.58 9.79
CA ARG A 48 8.51 -9.17 9.09
C ARG A 48 9.66 -8.18 8.89
N VAL A 49 9.38 -6.88 8.93
CA VAL A 49 10.33 -5.81 8.64
C VAL A 49 11.03 -5.36 9.93
N LEU A 50 12.13 -6.03 10.28
CA LEU A 50 12.79 -5.87 11.58
C LEU A 50 13.54 -4.54 11.79
N TRP A 51 13.80 -3.80 10.72
CA TRP A 51 14.48 -2.50 10.77
C TRP A 51 13.51 -1.32 10.97
N ARG A 52 12.19 -1.59 11.02
CA ARG A 52 11.15 -0.61 11.32
C ARG A 52 10.68 -0.72 12.76
N ALA A 53 10.32 0.41 13.38
CA ALA A 53 9.71 0.46 14.70
C ALA A 53 8.52 1.43 14.73
N ASP A 54 7.87 1.51 15.90
CA ASP A 54 6.70 2.36 16.12
C ASP A 54 7.03 3.83 15.81
N SER A 55 6.17 4.51 15.06
CA SER A 55 6.38 5.89 14.61
C SER A 55 5.07 6.67 14.58
N ALA A 56 5.13 8.01 14.55
CA ALA A 56 3.95 8.90 14.41
C ALA A 56 2.81 8.60 15.40
N LEU A 57 3.14 8.25 16.65
CA LEU A 57 2.17 7.86 17.69
C LEU A 57 1.31 9.01 18.23
N SER A 58 1.58 10.24 17.77
CA SER A 58 0.85 11.45 18.16
C SER A 58 -0.04 12.00 17.04
N ASP A 59 -0.11 11.32 15.88
CA ASP A 59 -0.91 11.77 14.74
C ASP A 59 -2.40 11.88 15.12
N GLY A 60 -2.97 13.07 14.93
CA GLY A 60 -4.37 13.37 15.29
C GLY A 60 -4.56 14.09 16.62
N GLN A 61 -3.57 14.07 17.53
CA GLN A 61 -3.74 14.61 18.89
C GLN A 61 -4.11 16.11 18.95
N PRO A 62 -3.53 17.01 18.14
CA PRO A 62 -3.89 18.43 18.18
C PRO A 62 -5.39 18.71 17.92
N ASP A 63 -6.06 17.84 17.17
CA ASP A 63 -7.49 17.93 16.84
C ASP A 63 -8.37 16.96 17.66
N ASN A 64 -7.80 16.34 18.72
CA ASN A 64 -8.46 15.36 19.58
C ASN A 64 -9.08 14.18 18.80
N VAL A 65 -8.37 13.71 17.76
CA VAL A 65 -8.73 12.53 16.96
C VAL A 65 -7.57 11.54 16.96
N ASN A 66 -7.86 10.26 16.73
CA ASN A 66 -6.82 9.25 16.56
C ASN A 66 -6.59 9.01 15.06
N LEU A 67 -5.44 9.45 14.55
CA LEU A 67 -5.03 9.24 13.16
C LEU A 67 -3.73 8.42 13.05
N ILE A 68 -3.39 7.68 14.11
CA ILE A 68 -2.24 6.77 14.14
C ILE A 68 -2.47 5.61 13.17
N GLY A 69 -1.47 5.32 12.32
CA GLY A 69 -1.50 4.19 11.39
C GLY A 69 -1.33 4.62 9.94
N GLY A 70 -1.76 3.76 9.01
CA GLY A 70 -1.63 4.00 7.57
C GLY A 70 -0.23 3.72 7.03
N PHE A 71 0.10 4.35 5.91
CA PHE A 71 1.37 4.16 5.19
C PHE A 71 1.99 5.53 4.87
N TYR A 72 3.31 5.61 4.97
CA TYR A 72 4.07 6.71 4.41
C TYR A 72 4.03 6.65 2.89
N ASP A 73 3.82 7.79 2.25
CA ASP A 73 3.75 7.94 0.79
C ASP A 73 5.15 7.85 0.16
N ALA A 74 5.86 8.99 0.17
CA ALA A 74 7.26 9.17 -0.18
C ALA A 74 7.79 10.45 0.53
N GLY A 75 9.10 10.72 0.47
CA GLY A 75 9.68 11.95 1.03
C GLY A 75 9.40 13.19 0.16
N ASP A 76 8.11 13.55 -0.01
CA ASP A 76 7.44 14.69 -0.72
C ASP A 76 6.49 15.72 0.01
N GLY A 77 6.54 16.02 1.33
CA GLY A 77 6.12 17.34 1.93
C GLY A 77 7.26 18.29 2.42
N ASN A 78 7.30 19.56 1.97
CA ASN A 78 8.37 20.55 2.25
C ASN A 78 8.97 20.60 3.67
N SER A 79 8.15 20.49 4.73
CA SER A 79 8.66 20.45 6.11
C SER A 79 9.24 19.08 6.48
N ASP A 80 8.67 18.01 5.96
CA ASP A 80 9.13 16.63 6.10
C ASP A 80 10.49 16.42 5.41
N HIS A 81 10.79 17.03 4.25
CA HIS A 81 12.13 16.82 3.62
C HIS A 81 13.22 17.74 4.11
N SER A 82 12.85 18.75 4.90
CA SER A 82 13.88 19.48 5.63
C SER A 82 14.56 18.60 6.69
N CYS A 83 13.97 17.44 6.98
CA CYS A 83 14.30 16.48 8.02
C CYS A 83 14.71 15.13 7.38
N SER A 84 16.01 14.90 7.18
CA SER A 84 16.52 13.59 6.75
C SER A 84 16.74 12.67 7.94
N GLU A 85 15.65 12.16 8.48
CA GLU A 85 15.61 11.40 9.73
C GLU A 85 14.86 10.09 9.56
N ARG A 86 14.98 9.18 10.53
CA ARG A 86 14.14 7.99 10.57
C ARG A 86 12.75 8.38 11.04
N PRO A 87 11.66 7.78 10.51
CA PRO A 87 10.30 8.08 10.95
C PRO A 87 10.07 7.89 12.45
N GLU A 88 10.83 7.01 13.09
CA GLU A 88 10.78 6.73 14.52
C GLU A 88 11.36 7.86 15.39
N ASP A 89 12.22 8.70 14.81
CA ASP A 89 12.89 9.81 15.50
C ASP A 89 12.27 11.18 15.15
N MET A 90 11.24 11.21 14.31
CA MET A 90 10.63 12.46 13.84
C MET A 90 9.88 13.20 14.94
N ASP A 91 10.38 14.38 15.29
CA ASP A 91 9.77 15.31 16.25
C ASP A 91 9.05 16.50 15.58
N THR A 92 9.04 16.56 14.25
CA THR A 92 8.42 17.68 13.52
C THR A 92 6.89 17.65 13.63
N PRO A 93 6.23 18.82 13.80
CA PRO A 93 4.78 18.88 13.78
C PRO A 93 4.20 18.39 12.45
N ARG A 94 3.24 17.46 12.50
CA ARG A 94 2.54 16.92 11.33
C ARG A 94 1.16 17.56 11.20
N THR A 95 1.01 18.44 10.21
CA THR A 95 -0.24 19.14 9.93
C THR A 95 -1.31 18.21 9.38
N LEU A 96 -2.52 18.33 9.92
CA LEU A 96 -3.68 17.55 9.51
C LEU A 96 -4.49 18.33 8.47
N TYR A 97 -4.90 17.63 7.41
CA TYR A 97 -5.78 18.16 6.37
C TYR A 97 -7.04 17.32 6.30
N LYS A 98 -8.19 17.99 6.18
CA LYS A 98 -9.50 17.35 6.16
C LYS A 98 -10.32 17.81 4.96
N ILE A 99 -10.90 16.83 4.28
CA ILE A 99 -11.96 17.04 3.28
C ILE A 99 -13.32 17.25 3.95
N ASN A 100 -14.18 18.04 3.32
CA ASN A 100 -15.52 18.32 3.81
C ASN A 100 -16.52 18.40 2.64
N SER A 101 -17.78 18.71 2.91
CA SER A 101 -18.82 18.81 1.88
C SER A 101 -18.51 19.86 0.80
N SER A 102 -17.71 20.88 1.12
CA SER A 102 -17.24 21.91 0.18
C SER A 102 -15.94 21.53 -0.55
N SER A 103 -15.31 20.41 -0.19
CA SER A 103 -14.09 19.88 -0.83
C SER A 103 -14.11 18.35 -0.76
N PRO A 104 -14.91 17.67 -1.62
CA PRO A 104 -15.19 16.24 -1.50
C PRO A 104 -14.02 15.36 -1.95
N GLY A 105 -13.96 14.14 -1.43
CA GLY A 105 -12.94 13.13 -1.78
C GLY A 105 -13.51 11.93 -2.52
N SER A 106 -12.61 11.08 -3.05
CA SER A 106 -12.97 9.79 -3.67
C SER A 106 -13.00 8.68 -2.62
N SER A 107 -13.95 7.74 -2.75
CA SER A 107 -14.11 6.59 -1.83
C SER A 107 -13.78 5.23 -2.46
N ALA A 108 -13.17 5.23 -3.65
CA ALA A 108 -12.88 4.01 -4.41
C ALA A 108 -12.11 2.96 -3.61
N ALA A 109 -11.09 3.37 -2.85
CA ALA A 109 -10.27 2.45 -2.06
C ALA A 109 -11.09 1.67 -1.01
N LEU A 110 -11.93 2.37 -0.25
CA LEU A 110 -12.81 1.75 0.77
C LEU A 110 -13.84 0.81 0.11
N ALA A 111 -14.38 1.22 -1.04
CA ALA A 111 -15.37 0.44 -1.76
C ALA A 111 -14.76 -0.86 -2.36
N SER A 112 -13.57 -0.77 -2.96
CA SER A 112 -12.82 -1.93 -3.46
C SER A 112 -12.43 -2.87 -2.33
N ALA A 113 -11.96 -2.34 -1.19
CA ALA A 113 -11.64 -3.14 -0.01
C ALA A 113 -12.87 -3.88 0.53
N ALA A 114 -14.04 -3.22 0.60
CA ALA A 114 -15.27 -3.86 1.03
C ALA A 114 -15.61 -5.11 0.20
N LEU A 115 -15.42 -5.06 -1.13
CA LEU A 115 -15.64 -6.21 -2.00
C LEU A 115 -14.68 -7.38 -1.69
N VAL A 116 -13.40 -7.09 -1.48
CA VAL A 116 -12.38 -8.11 -1.16
C VAL A 116 -12.70 -8.80 0.18
N PHE A 117 -13.13 -8.03 1.19
CA PHE A 117 -13.43 -8.57 2.51
C PHE A 117 -14.80 -9.24 2.63
N LYS A 118 -15.70 -9.10 1.65
CA LYS A 118 -17.10 -9.55 1.75
C LYS A 118 -17.25 -11.02 2.17
N THR A 119 -16.38 -11.90 1.68
CA THR A 119 -16.44 -13.35 1.96
C THR A 119 -15.60 -13.78 3.15
N VAL A 120 -14.63 -12.96 3.57
CA VAL A 120 -13.69 -13.27 4.67
C VAL A 120 -14.17 -12.67 5.99
N ASP A 121 -14.65 -11.43 5.95
CA ASP A 121 -15.23 -10.71 7.09
C ASP A 121 -16.34 -9.78 6.59
N SER A 122 -17.57 -10.29 6.58
CA SER A 122 -18.75 -9.56 6.11
C SER A 122 -19.05 -8.33 6.98
N ASN A 123 -18.74 -8.37 8.27
CA ASN A 123 -18.98 -7.25 9.18
C ASN A 123 -18.02 -6.10 8.88
N TYR A 124 -16.74 -6.41 8.68
CA TYR A 124 -15.75 -5.42 8.30
C TYR A 124 -16.02 -4.85 6.90
N SER A 125 -16.40 -5.70 5.94
CA SER A 125 -16.88 -5.28 4.62
C SER A 125 -18.01 -4.26 4.71
N SER A 126 -19.05 -4.53 5.52
CA SER A 126 -20.17 -3.58 5.70
C SER A 126 -19.73 -2.25 6.31
N LYS A 127 -18.79 -2.27 7.26
CA LYS A 127 -18.21 -1.02 7.82
C LYS A 127 -17.49 -0.21 6.76
N LEU A 128 -16.62 -0.84 5.95
CA LEU A 128 -15.91 -0.18 4.86
C LEU A 128 -16.87 0.43 3.83
N LEU A 129 -17.91 -0.30 3.45
CA LEU A 129 -18.92 0.18 2.51
C LEU A 129 -19.71 1.36 3.08
N SER A 130 -20.09 1.32 4.36
CA SER A 130 -20.76 2.43 5.04
C SER A 130 -19.90 3.70 5.03
N HIS A 131 -18.60 3.58 5.30
CA HIS A 131 -17.68 4.71 5.21
C HIS A 131 -17.53 5.21 3.76
N ALA A 132 -17.43 4.31 2.78
CA ALA A 132 -17.29 4.69 1.38
C ALA A 132 -18.50 5.52 0.88
N LYS A 133 -19.72 5.16 1.29
CA LYS A 133 -20.95 5.92 1.01
C LYS A 133 -20.94 7.30 1.69
N SER A 134 -20.46 7.39 2.93
CA SER A 134 -20.39 8.67 3.64
C SER A 134 -19.43 9.69 3.04
N VAL A 135 -18.37 9.23 2.36
CA VAL A 135 -17.32 10.10 1.78
C VAL A 135 -17.65 10.55 0.36
N SER A 136 -18.45 9.77 -0.39
CA SER A 136 -18.81 10.08 -1.78
C SER A 136 -20.32 10.09 -1.95
N ILE A 137 -20.87 11.29 -2.15
CA ILE A 137 -22.29 11.52 -2.48
C ILE A 137 -22.70 10.75 -3.74
N LEU A 138 -21.77 10.53 -4.68
CA LEU A 138 -22.01 9.81 -5.94
C LEU A 138 -22.11 8.28 -5.76
N LEU A 139 -21.61 7.72 -4.66
CA LEU A 139 -21.53 6.27 -4.49
C LEU A 139 -22.88 5.61 -4.21
N GLU A 140 -23.82 6.33 -3.59
CA GLU A 140 -25.17 5.81 -3.31
C GLU A 140 -25.90 5.40 -4.60
N LEU A 141 -25.71 6.13 -5.69
CA LEU A 141 -26.41 5.86 -6.96
C LEU A 141 -25.78 4.74 -7.81
N VAL A 142 -24.47 4.50 -7.66
CA VAL A 142 -23.71 3.56 -8.52
C VAL A 142 -23.62 2.17 -7.89
N PHE A 143 -23.41 2.07 -6.58
CA PHE A 143 -23.18 0.77 -5.93
C PHE A 143 -24.45 -0.07 -5.76
N ASP A 144 -25.60 0.55 -5.53
CA ASP A 144 -26.88 -0.16 -5.40
C ASP A 144 -27.24 -0.91 -6.71
N LYS A 145 -26.74 -0.46 -7.87
CA LYS A 145 -26.88 -1.18 -9.15
C LYS A 145 -25.80 -2.22 -9.43
N MET A 146 -24.61 -2.12 -8.83
CA MET A 146 -23.46 -2.99 -9.15
C MET A 146 -23.25 -4.14 -8.16
N VAL A 147 -23.72 -4.01 -6.91
CA VAL A 147 -23.47 -5.00 -5.85
C VAL A 147 -24.70 -5.84 -5.49
N LEU A 148 -25.92 -5.39 -5.81
CA LEU A 148 -27.14 -6.17 -5.56
C LEU A 148 -27.50 -7.16 -6.69
N ASP A 149 -26.86 -7.05 -7.86
CA ASP A 149 -27.16 -7.88 -9.04
C ASP A 149 -26.17 -9.05 -9.24
N ARG A 150 -25.41 -9.42 -8.19
CA ARG A 150 -24.50 -10.58 -8.16
C ARG A 150 -24.68 -11.42 -6.91
#